data_AF-A0A8B9LXH6-F1
#
_entry.id   AF-A0A8B9LXH6-F1
#
_cell.length_a   1.000
_cell.length_b   1.000
_cell.length_c   1.000
_cell.angle_alpha   90.00
_cell.angle_beta   90.00
_cell.angle_gamma   90.00
#
_symmetry.space_group_name_H-M   'P 1'
#
loop_
_entity.id
_entity.type
_entity.pdbx_description
1 polymer ?
#
loop_
_entity_poly.entity_id
_entity_poly.type
_entity_poly.pdbx_seq_one_letter_code
_entity_poly.pdbx_strand_id
1 'polypeptide(L)'
;MAGIRHCPLLSVRPLRCLVDEKFEVVVQFLLPSQPVTLHALLQSEDGDFWEAFGHYKSDASGSVKVSEDVSLGGSYDGLEPMGLLWSMRPIPGSRKGLRFRNKDVFKPIEVHISVYEGHLTKWFKEKQALASVVAERWYSSPGVQRIDVREKGLKGTLFIPPGPGPFPAVLDLWGGGGGLVEYRSALLASHGYITLTLEYIGLKDASGTPQNVDNDYFEAAFSLLKQHPQVCPDRIAMMGLSFGVSVTLGMAAYSSEINPKCVVCVSGITVCETQVCFDQMGLIQCPILLIVGEDDQNWAAAESAEDMKKMMEQAGNSHLLTVLSYPHTGHLIEPPYCPHVRSSNFKLIEAKTTVVVLWGGQMVPHSKAQEDSWQKTLAFLEQHLYTHDTVASKSN
;
A
#
# COMPACT_ATOMS: atom_id res chain seq x y z
N MET A 1 32.03 43.81 -4.69
CA MET A 1 31.23 43.40 -5.86
C MET A 1 30.04 42.62 -5.33
N ALA A 2 28.82 43.14 -5.47
CA ALA A 2 27.62 42.38 -5.13
C ALA A 2 27.48 41.26 -6.16
N GLY A 3 27.74 40.02 -5.75
CA GLY A 3 27.59 38.86 -6.62
C GLY A 3 26.15 38.73 -7.10
N ILE A 4 25.96 38.32 -8.35
CA ILE A 4 24.66 38.04 -8.93
C ILE A 4 23.98 36.99 -8.06
N ARG A 5 22.95 37.38 -7.29
CA ARG A 5 22.12 36.44 -6.53
C ARG A 5 21.23 35.73 -7.53
N HIS A 6 21.58 34.50 -7.88
CA HIS A 6 20.67 33.65 -8.63
C HIS A 6 19.47 33.29 -7.74
N CYS A 7 18.28 33.26 -8.33
CA CYS A 7 17.07 32.84 -7.62
C CYS A 7 17.14 31.30 -7.45
N PRO A 8 16.97 30.76 -6.22
CA PRO A 8 16.97 29.32 -6.02
C PRO A 8 15.95 28.62 -6.92
N LEU A 9 16.36 27.53 -7.56
CA LEU A 9 15.50 26.71 -8.40
C LEU A 9 15.23 25.38 -7.70
N LEU A 10 13.97 25.09 -7.41
CA LEU A 10 13.52 23.79 -6.91
C LEU A 10 12.89 22.99 -8.05
N SER A 11 13.40 21.79 -8.31
CA SER A 11 12.94 20.88 -9.35
C SER A 11 12.56 19.52 -8.78
N VAL A 12 11.46 18.95 -9.30
CA VAL A 12 11.01 17.58 -9.01
C VAL A 12 10.90 16.78 -10.30
N ARG A 13 11.48 15.57 -10.35
CA ARG A 13 11.48 14.73 -11.57
C ARG A 13 11.25 13.24 -11.27
N PRO A 14 10.23 12.59 -11.88
CA PRO A 14 9.17 13.22 -12.65
C PRO A 14 8.21 14.02 -11.76
N LEU A 15 7.59 15.07 -12.32
CA LEU A 15 6.64 15.91 -11.57
C LEU A 15 5.32 15.18 -11.27
N ARG A 16 4.96 14.23 -12.14
CA ARG A 16 3.78 13.38 -12.06
C ARG A 16 4.21 11.93 -12.19
N CYS A 17 3.87 11.09 -11.23
CA CYS A 17 4.09 9.65 -11.30
C CYS A 17 3.15 8.92 -10.34
N LEU A 18 3.15 7.59 -10.38
CA LEU A 18 2.36 6.76 -9.47
C LEU A 18 2.87 6.85 -8.03
N VAL A 19 2.01 6.64 -7.05
CA VAL A 19 2.38 6.75 -5.62
C VAL A 19 3.54 5.85 -5.21
N ASP A 20 3.78 4.74 -5.92
CA ASP A 20 4.84 3.76 -5.66
C ASP A 20 6.12 3.99 -6.47
N GLU A 21 6.16 5.05 -7.28
CA GLU A 21 7.34 5.46 -8.03
C GLU A 21 8.12 6.57 -7.29
N LYS A 22 9.46 6.47 -7.33
CA LYS A 22 10.35 7.49 -6.80
C LYS A 22 10.35 8.75 -7.66
N PHE A 23 10.65 9.88 -7.04
CA PHE A 23 11.01 11.12 -7.73
C PHE A 23 12.25 11.74 -7.11
N GLU A 24 13.00 12.48 -7.92
CA GLU A 24 14.16 13.25 -7.49
C GLU A 24 13.73 14.66 -7.07
N VAL A 25 14.30 15.17 -5.99
CA VAL A 25 14.15 16.56 -5.54
C VAL A 25 15.51 17.22 -5.55
N VAL A 26 15.65 18.28 -6.34
CA VAL A 26 16.90 19.02 -6.50
C VAL A 26 16.65 20.50 -6.29
N VAL A 27 17.47 21.12 -5.45
CA VAL A 27 17.56 22.58 -5.30
C VAL A 27 18.89 23.03 -5.91
N GLN A 28 18.86 24.05 -6.75
CA GLN A 28 20.04 24.65 -7.36
C GLN A 28 20.06 26.14 -7.12
N PHE A 29 21.22 26.76 -7.40
CA PHE A 29 21.42 28.20 -7.31
C PHE A 29 21.28 28.76 -5.87
N LEU A 30 21.61 27.95 -4.87
CA LEU A 30 21.82 28.40 -3.49
C LEU A 30 23.23 29.00 -3.35
N LEU A 31 23.48 29.69 -2.24
CA LEU A 31 24.85 30.02 -1.84
C LEU A 31 25.59 28.72 -1.46
N PRO A 32 26.91 28.59 -1.69
CA PRO A 32 27.66 27.44 -1.23
C PRO A 32 27.57 27.27 0.30
N SER A 33 27.42 26.03 0.78
CA SER A 33 27.31 25.74 2.21
C SER A 33 26.12 26.42 2.92
N GLN A 34 25.09 26.81 2.17
CA GLN A 34 23.87 27.43 2.72
C GLN A 34 23.01 26.38 3.42
N PRO A 35 22.64 26.58 4.70
CA PRO A 35 21.65 25.74 5.36
C PRO A 35 20.26 26.03 4.78
N VAL A 36 19.53 24.98 4.44
CA VAL A 36 18.17 25.07 3.90
C VAL A 36 17.28 23.97 4.49
N THR A 37 15.97 24.19 4.48
CA THR A 37 14.97 23.19 4.84
C THR A 37 14.10 22.90 3.63
N LEU A 38 13.99 21.63 3.25
CA LEU A 38 12.95 21.17 2.33
C LEU A 38 11.76 20.70 3.15
N HIS A 39 10.59 21.29 2.91
CA HIS A 39 9.34 20.99 3.58
C HIS A 39 8.33 20.51 2.55
N ALA A 40 7.71 19.38 2.83
CA ALA A 40 6.61 18.82 2.05
C ALA A 40 5.32 18.96 2.85
N LEU A 41 4.26 19.44 2.19
CA LEU A 41 2.94 19.61 2.76
C LEU A 41 1.90 19.00 1.80
N LEU A 42 1.00 18.19 2.32
CA LEU A 42 -0.20 17.76 1.61
C LEU A 42 -1.44 18.01 2.46
N GLN A 43 -2.60 18.12 1.81
CA GLN A 43 -3.90 18.08 2.46
C GLN A 43 -4.60 16.79 2.06
N SER A 44 -5.01 15.98 3.05
CA SER A 44 -5.79 14.77 2.78
C SER A 44 -7.21 15.13 2.38
N GLU A 45 -7.91 14.19 1.74
CA GLU A 45 -9.32 14.34 1.38
C GLU A 45 -10.25 14.50 2.60
N ASP A 46 -9.78 14.13 3.79
CA ASP A 46 -10.45 14.37 5.07
C ASP A 46 -10.27 15.82 5.59
N GLY A 47 -9.52 16.65 4.86
CA GLY A 47 -9.23 18.05 5.20
C GLY A 47 -8.06 18.24 6.15
N ASP A 48 -7.40 17.17 6.60
CA ASP A 48 -6.25 17.22 7.50
C ASP A 48 -4.95 17.51 6.73
N PHE A 49 -4.09 18.35 7.30
CA PHE A 49 -2.79 18.64 6.71
C PHE A 49 -1.71 17.73 7.29
N TRP A 50 -0.86 17.21 6.40
CA TRP A 50 0.29 16.37 6.75
C TRP A 50 1.57 17.05 6.25
N GLU A 51 2.60 17.02 7.09
CA GLU A 51 3.89 17.62 6.77
C GLU A 51 5.06 16.67 7.03
N ALA A 52 6.12 16.83 6.25
CA ALA A 52 7.46 16.30 6.49
C ALA A 52 8.49 17.38 6.17
N PHE A 53 9.67 17.30 6.76
CA PHE A 53 10.78 18.17 6.38
C PHE A 53 12.13 17.55 6.68
N GLY A 54 13.12 17.91 5.86
CA GLY A 54 14.52 17.56 6.06
C GLY A 54 15.42 18.79 6.03
N HIS A 55 16.47 18.78 6.83
CA HIS A 55 17.48 19.82 6.91
C HIS A 55 18.68 19.48 6.05
N TYR A 56 19.05 20.37 5.14
CA TYR A 56 20.14 20.14 4.20
C TYR A 56 21.12 21.31 4.21
N LYS A 57 22.28 21.08 3.62
CA LYS A 57 23.27 22.11 3.37
C LYS A 57 23.74 21.97 1.93
N SER A 58 23.72 23.06 1.18
CA SER A 58 24.16 23.03 -0.22
C SER A 58 25.65 22.72 -0.33
N ASP A 59 26.00 22.04 -1.42
CA ASP A 59 27.38 21.72 -1.78
C ASP A 59 28.17 22.97 -2.20
N ALA A 60 29.42 22.77 -2.66
CA ALA A 60 30.27 23.86 -3.15
C ALA A 60 29.73 24.56 -4.41
N SER A 61 28.85 23.90 -5.17
CA SER A 61 28.19 24.44 -6.36
C SER A 61 26.89 25.19 -6.03
N GLY A 62 26.42 25.14 -4.78
CA GLY A 62 25.13 25.70 -4.40
C GLY A 62 23.94 24.78 -4.72
N SER A 63 24.16 23.47 -4.73
CA SER A 63 23.12 22.46 -5.01
C SER A 63 22.80 21.60 -3.78
N VAL A 64 21.55 21.14 -3.69
CA VAL A 64 21.10 20.07 -2.79
C VAL A 64 20.33 19.06 -3.63
N LYS A 65 20.65 17.78 -3.52
CA LYS A 65 19.94 16.66 -4.13
C LYS A 65 19.51 15.69 -3.04
N VAL A 66 18.20 15.59 -2.78
CA VAL A 66 17.67 14.77 -1.67
C VAL A 66 18.04 13.28 -1.78
N SER A 67 18.26 12.77 -2.99
CA SER A 67 18.66 11.39 -3.23
C SER A 67 20.15 11.10 -2.98
N GLU A 68 20.99 12.13 -2.89
CA GLU A 68 22.45 12.02 -2.73
C GLU A 68 22.96 12.67 -1.43
N ASP A 69 22.23 13.65 -0.90
CA ASP A 69 22.61 14.40 0.29
C ASP A 69 21.91 13.90 1.56
N VAL A 70 22.64 13.93 2.67
CA VAL A 70 22.14 13.52 3.98
C VAL A 70 21.25 14.60 4.59
N SER A 71 20.03 14.23 5.01
CA SER A 71 19.23 15.06 5.90
C SER A 71 19.88 15.10 7.29
N LEU A 72 20.18 16.30 7.77
CA LEU A 72 20.82 16.57 9.05
C LEU A 72 19.84 16.59 10.24
N GLY A 73 18.54 16.45 9.96
CA GLY A 73 17.48 16.47 10.96
C GLY A 73 16.13 16.86 10.34
N GLY A 74 15.08 16.78 11.16
CA GLY A 74 13.72 17.11 10.75
C GLY A 74 12.73 16.02 11.14
N SER A 75 11.79 15.69 10.25
CA SER A 75 10.95 14.50 10.40
C SER A 75 11.71 13.20 10.11
N TYR A 76 12.88 13.29 9.47
CA TYR A 76 13.81 12.20 9.22
C TYR A 76 15.24 12.73 9.12
N ASP A 77 16.22 11.85 9.30
CA ASP A 77 17.65 12.08 9.10
C ASP A 77 18.25 10.97 8.23
N GLY A 78 19.47 11.19 7.73
CA GLY A 78 20.15 10.23 6.87
C GLY A 78 19.90 10.44 5.37
N LEU A 79 20.41 9.50 4.57
CA LEU A 79 20.24 9.48 3.12
C LEU A 79 18.93 8.75 2.77
N GLU A 80 17.85 9.52 2.66
CA GLU A 80 16.49 8.98 2.53
C GLU A 80 15.73 9.70 1.40
N PRO A 81 15.86 9.23 0.13
CA PRO A 81 15.35 9.93 -1.05
C PRO A 81 13.86 10.26 -1.01
N MET A 82 13.06 9.40 -0.39
CA MET A 82 11.61 9.55 -0.25
C MET A 82 11.17 9.96 1.16
N GLY A 83 12.12 10.44 1.99
CA GLY A 83 11.86 10.87 3.37
C GLY A 83 10.77 11.93 3.49
N LEU A 84 10.65 12.82 2.49
CA LEU A 84 9.59 13.83 2.42
C LEU A 84 8.17 13.26 2.27
N LEU A 85 8.01 11.97 1.94
CA LEU A 85 6.70 11.30 1.85
C LEU A 85 6.43 10.41 3.07
N TRP A 86 7.27 9.39 3.28
CA TRP A 86 6.97 8.37 4.29
C TRP A 86 7.07 8.87 5.73
N SER A 87 7.80 9.98 5.97
CA SER A 87 7.93 10.60 7.29
C SER A 87 6.86 11.65 7.59
N MET A 88 5.87 11.80 6.70
CA MET A 88 4.81 12.76 6.91
C MET A 88 4.03 12.45 8.19
N ARG A 89 3.70 13.51 8.92
CA ARG A 89 2.89 13.47 10.14
C ARG A 89 1.83 14.55 10.08
N PRO A 90 0.71 14.41 10.81
CA PRO A 90 -0.26 15.49 10.93
C PRO A 90 0.42 16.75 11.48
N ILE A 91 0.07 17.92 10.95
CA ILE A 91 0.64 19.19 11.43
C ILE A 91 0.32 19.41 12.93
N PRO A 92 1.16 20.15 13.67
CA PRO A 92 0.87 20.49 15.06
C PRO A 92 -0.52 21.09 15.25
N GLY A 93 -1.28 20.59 16.22
CA GLY A 93 -2.67 21.01 16.49
C GLY A 93 -3.75 20.20 15.74
N SER A 94 -3.36 19.25 14.89
CA SER A 94 -4.30 18.32 14.25
C SER A 94 -5.03 17.43 15.25
N ARG A 95 -6.19 16.90 14.85
CA ARG A 95 -6.93 15.89 15.61
C ARG A 95 -6.10 14.61 15.80
N LYS A 96 -6.34 13.89 16.90
CA LYS A 96 -5.62 12.65 17.24
C LYS A 96 -6.16 11.44 16.47
N GLY A 97 -5.32 10.42 16.34
CA GLY A 97 -5.71 9.11 15.81
C GLY A 97 -5.96 9.09 14.29
N LEU A 98 -5.24 9.93 13.55
CA LEU A 98 -5.29 10.01 12.09
C LEU A 98 -4.54 8.86 11.43
N ARG A 99 -5.07 8.37 10.31
CA ARG A 99 -4.40 7.47 9.37
C ARG A 99 -4.61 8.04 7.97
N PHE A 100 -3.54 8.17 7.20
CA PHE A 100 -3.63 8.60 5.82
C PHE A 100 -4.30 7.51 4.97
N ARG A 101 -5.30 7.91 4.17
CA ARG A 101 -5.98 7.05 3.20
C ARG A 101 -6.41 7.91 2.02
N ASN A 102 -6.20 7.41 0.81
CA ASN A 102 -6.82 7.96 -0.38
C ASN A 102 -8.23 7.37 -0.55
N LYS A 103 -9.17 8.18 -1.04
CA LYS A 103 -10.54 7.71 -1.32
C LYS A 103 -10.92 7.92 -2.78
N ASP A 104 -10.40 8.96 -3.42
CA ASP A 104 -10.57 9.20 -4.85
C ASP A 104 -9.27 8.85 -5.59
N VAL A 105 -9.23 7.65 -6.15
CA VAL A 105 -8.05 7.10 -6.85
C VAL A 105 -7.74 7.79 -8.18
N PHE A 106 -8.66 8.61 -8.69
CA PHE A 106 -8.48 9.41 -9.91
C PHE A 106 -8.14 10.88 -9.61
N LYS A 107 -7.99 11.25 -8.34
CA LYS A 107 -7.39 12.52 -7.96
C LYS A 107 -5.96 12.29 -7.47
N PRO A 108 -4.99 13.10 -7.91
CA PRO A 108 -3.65 12.99 -7.39
C PRO A 108 -3.61 13.46 -5.95
N ILE A 109 -2.67 12.90 -5.18
CA ILE A 109 -2.16 13.56 -4.00
C ILE A 109 -1.23 14.68 -4.49
N GLU A 110 -1.58 15.93 -4.17
CA GLU A 110 -0.73 17.09 -4.44
C GLU A 110 0.22 17.32 -3.26
N VAL A 111 1.51 17.09 -3.49
CA VAL A 111 2.57 17.33 -2.50
C VAL A 111 3.25 18.65 -2.82
N HIS A 112 2.98 19.66 -1.99
CA HIS A 112 3.62 20.96 -2.08
C HIS A 112 5.00 20.89 -1.43
N ILE A 113 6.06 20.98 -2.24
CA ILE A 113 7.44 20.98 -1.76
C ILE A 113 7.96 22.41 -1.82
N SER A 114 8.46 22.90 -0.70
CA SER A 114 9.03 24.25 -0.58
C SER A 114 10.41 24.20 0.05
N VAL A 115 11.31 25.06 -0.42
CA VAL A 115 12.64 25.25 0.17
C VAL A 115 12.67 26.56 0.96
N TYR A 116 13.16 26.50 2.19
CA TYR A 116 13.30 27.64 3.09
C TYR A 116 14.76 27.87 3.47
N GLU A 117 15.11 29.13 3.75
CA GLU A 117 16.42 29.48 4.28
C GLU A 117 16.57 29.03 5.75
N GLY A 118 17.72 28.43 6.07
CA GLY A 118 18.04 27.92 7.40
C GLY A 118 17.46 26.55 7.70
N HIS A 119 17.75 26.04 8.90
CA HIS A 119 17.20 24.79 9.44
C HIS A 119 15.97 25.09 10.30
N LEU A 120 14.82 25.26 9.65
CA LEU A 120 13.55 25.56 10.28
C LEU A 120 12.88 24.28 10.78
N THR A 121 12.23 24.34 11.94
CA THR A 121 11.50 23.20 12.52
C THR A 121 10.02 23.47 12.72
N LYS A 122 9.58 24.71 12.49
CA LYS A 122 8.21 25.20 12.72
C LYS A 122 7.98 26.52 12.00
N TRP A 123 6.73 26.97 11.98
CA TRP A 123 6.28 28.25 11.43
C TRP A 123 6.49 28.41 9.92
N PHE A 124 6.45 27.30 9.17
CA PHE A 124 6.61 27.31 7.71
C PHE A 124 5.62 28.24 6.99
N LYS A 125 4.37 28.35 7.50
CA LYS A 125 3.33 29.26 6.97
C LYS A 125 3.64 30.75 7.16
N GLU A 126 4.50 31.11 8.10
CA GLU A 126 4.87 32.49 8.42
C GLU A 126 6.16 32.93 7.71
N LYS A 127 6.81 32.00 7.00
CA LYS A 127 8.06 32.24 6.28
C LYS A 127 7.80 32.25 4.79
N GLN A 128 8.51 33.12 4.09
CA GLN A 128 8.52 33.11 2.64
C GLN A 128 9.45 31.99 2.16
N ALA A 129 8.93 31.07 1.35
CA ALA A 129 9.75 30.06 0.68
C ALA A 129 10.69 30.72 -0.34
N LEU A 130 11.90 30.19 -0.47
CA LEU A 130 12.85 30.57 -1.51
C LEU A 130 12.39 30.11 -2.90
N ALA A 131 11.78 28.92 -2.96
CA ALA A 131 11.12 28.36 -4.14
C ALA A 131 10.12 27.28 -3.69
N SER A 132 9.12 27.01 -4.54
CA SER A 132 8.10 26.00 -4.29
C SER A 132 7.71 25.30 -5.60
N VAL A 133 7.30 24.04 -5.49
CA VAL A 133 6.79 23.22 -6.59
C VAL A 133 5.70 22.28 -6.07
N VAL A 134 4.77 21.86 -6.92
CA VAL A 134 3.75 20.86 -6.59
C VAL A 134 4.03 19.59 -7.39
N ALA A 135 4.25 18.48 -6.69
CA ALA A 135 4.40 17.17 -7.30
C ALA A 135 3.10 16.37 -7.12
N GLU A 136 2.65 15.72 -8.18
CA GLU A 136 1.42 14.93 -8.18
C GLU A 136 1.74 13.44 -8.04
N ARG A 137 1.08 12.77 -7.08
CA ARG A 137 1.16 11.31 -6.89
C ARG A 137 -0.16 10.65 -7.22
N TRP A 138 -0.15 9.73 -8.17
CA TRP A 138 -1.37 9.11 -8.69
C TRP A 138 -1.51 7.67 -8.21
N TYR A 139 -2.71 7.26 -7.78
CA TYR A 139 -3.00 5.83 -7.54
C TYR A 139 -3.44 5.08 -8.80
N SER A 140 -3.74 5.82 -9.87
CA SER A 140 -4.29 5.29 -11.10
C SER A 140 -3.56 5.88 -12.29
N SER A 141 -3.01 5.04 -13.17
CA SER A 141 -2.36 5.47 -14.39
C SER A 141 -3.40 5.89 -15.44
N PRO A 142 -3.02 6.76 -16.41
CA PRO A 142 -3.93 7.17 -17.47
C PRO A 142 -4.53 5.98 -18.23
N GLY A 143 -5.85 5.94 -18.32
CA GLY A 143 -6.59 4.93 -19.08
C GLY A 143 -7.07 3.72 -18.27
N VAL A 144 -6.71 3.61 -16.99
CA VAL A 144 -7.35 2.65 -16.08
C VAL A 144 -8.83 2.97 -15.95
N GLN A 145 -9.69 1.98 -16.15
CA GLN A 145 -11.14 2.11 -16.00
C GLN A 145 -11.57 1.69 -14.60
N ARG A 146 -12.59 2.35 -14.04
CA ARG A 146 -13.24 1.98 -12.77
C ARG A 146 -14.71 1.68 -13.03
N ILE A 147 -15.15 0.49 -12.64
CA ILE A 147 -16.52 0.02 -12.83
C ILE A 147 -17.07 -0.41 -11.47
N ASP A 148 -18.17 0.21 -11.05
CA ASP A 148 -18.88 -0.20 -9.84
C ASP A 148 -19.56 -1.56 -10.07
N VAL A 149 -19.26 -2.53 -9.20
CA VAL A 149 -19.87 -3.87 -9.25
C VAL A 149 -20.98 -3.94 -8.20
N ARG A 150 -22.21 -4.15 -8.66
CA ARG A 150 -23.43 -4.26 -7.83
C ARG A 150 -24.27 -5.52 -8.12
N GLU A 151 -23.77 -6.40 -8.97
CA GLU A 151 -24.48 -7.61 -9.41
C GLU A 151 -24.42 -8.71 -8.34
N LYS A 152 -25.44 -9.57 -8.29
CA LYS A 152 -25.52 -10.70 -7.34
C LYS A 152 -25.35 -10.30 -5.86
N GLY A 153 -25.73 -9.06 -5.51
CA GLY A 153 -25.57 -8.54 -4.14
C GLY A 153 -24.14 -8.16 -3.76
N LEU A 154 -23.19 -8.26 -4.69
CA LEU A 154 -21.82 -7.80 -4.50
C LEU A 154 -21.78 -6.29 -4.34
N LYS A 155 -20.86 -5.80 -3.52
CA LYS A 155 -20.51 -4.39 -3.42
C LYS A 155 -19.01 -4.24 -3.56
N GLY A 156 -18.58 -3.91 -4.76
CA GLY A 156 -17.16 -3.78 -5.07
C GLY A 156 -16.88 -2.83 -6.22
N THR A 157 -15.60 -2.77 -6.59
CA THR A 157 -15.12 -1.98 -7.71
C THR A 157 -14.14 -2.81 -8.53
N LEU A 158 -14.41 -2.90 -9.82
CA LEU A 158 -13.54 -3.52 -10.81
C LEU A 158 -12.68 -2.42 -11.45
N PHE A 159 -11.36 -2.62 -11.45
CA PHE A 159 -10.42 -1.80 -12.20
C PHE A 159 -9.86 -2.59 -13.39
N ILE A 160 -9.84 -1.94 -14.56
CA ILE A 160 -9.36 -2.55 -15.80
C ILE A 160 -8.17 -1.73 -16.34
N PRO A 161 -6.99 -2.35 -16.55
CA PRO A 161 -5.85 -1.68 -17.16
C PRO A 161 -6.15 -1.18 -18.59
N PRO A 162 -5.47 -0.13 -19.07
CA PRO A 162 -5.55 0.24 -20.47
C PRO A 162 -4.90 -0.83 -21.37
N GLY A 163 -5.44 -1.00 -22.58
CA GLY A 163 -4.87 -1.90 -23.59
C GLY A 163 -5.83 -3.00 -24.05
N PRO A 164 -5.38 -3.87 -24.98
CA PRO A 164 -6.25 -4.85 -25.62
C PRO A 164 -6.64 -6.03 -24.72
N GLY A 165 -5.85 -6.34 -23.69
CA GLY A 165 -6.01 -7.56 -22.88
C GLY A 165 -5.82 -8.85 -23.71
N PRO A 166 -6.29 -10.01 -23.19
CA PRO A 166 -6.78 -10.20 -21.82
C PRO A 166 -5.65 -10.03 -20.79
N PHE A 167 -6.01 -9.79 -19.54
CA PHE A 167 -5.11 -9.55 -18.43
C PHE A 167 -5.29 -10.64 -17.36
N PRO A 168 -4.24 -10.98 -16.61
CA PRO A 168 -4.42 -11.66 -15.34
C PRO A 168 -5.20 -10.79 -14.36
N ALA A 169 -5.80 -11.41 -13.35
CA ALA A 169 -6.65 -10.72 -12.39
C ALA A 169 -6.25 -10.94 -10.94
N VAL A 170 -6.66 -10.01 -10.06
CA VAL A 170 -6.47 -10.08 -8.61
C VAL A 170 -7.78 -9.77 -7.90
N LEU A 171 -8.26 -10.68 -7.06
CA LEU A 171 -9.31 -10.40 -6.09
C LEU A 171 -8.67 -9.81 -4.83
N ASP A 172 -8.90 -8.52 -4.57
CA ASP A 172 -8.25 -7.71 -3.54
C ASP A 172 -9.15 -7.53 -2.31
N LEU A 173 -8.71 -8.03 -1.15
CA LEU A 173 -9.48 -8.08 0.09
C LEU A 173 -8.76 -7.32 1.22
N TRP A 174 -9.45 -6.33 1.78
CA TRP A 174 -8.94 -5.44 2.82
C TRP A 174 -9.23 -5.92 4.26
N GLY A 175 -8.76 -5.19 5.28
CA GLY A 175 -8.98 -5.56 6.68
C GLY A 175 -10.39 -5.26 7.22
N GLY A 176 -10.59 -5.54 8.50
CA GLY A 176 -11.88 -5.39 9.21
C GLY A 176 -12.38 -3.96 9.42
N GLY A 177 -11.82 -2.96 8.74
CA GLY A 177 -12.24 -1.56 8.86
C GLY A 177 -13.60 -1.25 8.20
N GLY A 178 -14.05 -2.17 7.33
CA GLY A 178 -15.23 -2.02 6.48
C GLY A 178 -15.14 -0.84 5.51
N GLY A 179 -16.24 -0.63 4.79
CA GLY A 179 -16.25 0.24 3.63
C GLY A 179 -15.43 -0.32 2.46
N LEU A 180 -15.50 0.36 1.33
CA LEU A 180 -14.77 -0.01 0.13
C LEU A 180 -13.44 0.74 0.07
N VAL A 181 -12.34 0.01 -0.08
CA VAL A 181 -10.99 0.57 -0.19
C VAL A 181 -10.41 0.22 -1.55
N GLU A 182 -10.08 1.25 -2.34
CA GLU A 182 -9.82 1.10 -3.77
C GLU A 182 -8.35 1.29 -4.17
N TYR A 183 -7.56 2.00 -3.37
CA TYR A 183 -6.27 2.53 -3.81
C TYR A 183 -5.21 1.47 -4.11
N ARG A 184 -5.21 0.31 -3.45
CA ARG A 184 -4.32 -0.81 -3.80
C ARG A 184 -4.74 -1.46 -5.12
N SER A 185 -6.04 -1.68 -5.32
CA SER A 185 -6.59 -2.22 -6.57
C SER A 185 -6.33 -1.31 -7.76
N ALA A 186 -6.57 -0.01 -7.63
CA ALA A 186 -6.27 0.97 -8.68
C ALA A 186 -4.77 0.96 -9.05
N LEU A 187 -3.90 0.81 -8.05
CA LEU A 187 -2.46 0.74 -8.28
C LEU A 187 -2.04 -0.56 -8.97
N LEU A 188 -2.56 -1.72 -8.53
CA LEU A 188 -2.37 -2.99 -9.23
C LEU A 188 -2.87 -2.94 -10.68
N ALA A 189 -4.00 -2.28 -10.95
CA ALA A 189 -4.48 -2.08 -12.32
C ALA A 189 -3.55 -1.19 -13.15
N SER A 190 -2.87 -0.24 -12.51
CA SER A 190 -1.81 0.54 -13.16
C SER A 190 -0.58 -0.30 -13.52
N HIS A 191 -0.39 -1.45 -12.86
CA HIS A 191 0.62 -2.47 -13.14
C HIS A 191 0.12 -3.62 -14.03
N GLY A 192 -1.03 -3.45 -14.69
CA GLY A 192 -1.50 -4.40 -15.71
C GLY A 192 -2.34 -5.57 -15.19
N TYR A 193 -2.92 -5.49 -13.99
CA TYR A 193 -3.83 -6.51 -13.48
C TYR A 193 -5.29 -6.04 -13.49
N ILE A 194 -6.23 -6.85 -13.97
CA ILE A 194 -7.64 -6.56 -13.66
C ILE A 194 -7.86 -6.83 -12.18
N THR A 195 -8.36 -5.86 -11.42
CA THR A 195 -8.55 -6.06 -9.97
C THR A 195 -9.99 -5.84 -9.55
N LEU A 196 -10.51 -6.72 -8.71
CA LEU A 196 -11.79 -6.52 -8.03
C LEU A 196 -11.55 -6.35 -6.54
N THR A 197 -11.90 -5.20 -5.98
CA THR A 197 -11.95 -4.99 -4.52
C THR A 197 -13.39 -5.05 -4.04
N LEU A 198 -13.60 -5.58 -2.82
CA LEU A 198 -14.90 -5.79 -2.23
C LEU A 198 -15.04 -5.04 -0.90
N GLU A 199 -16.24 -4.53 -0.65
CA GLU A 199 -16.74 -4.23 0.68
C GLU A 199 -17.50 -5.47 1.16
N TYR A 200 -17.20 -5.94 2.36
CA TYR A 200 -17.79 -7.19 2.87
C TYR A 200 -17.90 -7.23 4.40
N ILE A 201 -17.67 -6.10 5.06
CA ILE A 201 -17.84 -5.95 6.51
C ILE A 201 -18.92 -4.93 6.78
N GLY A 202 -19.92 -5.31 7.57
CA GLY A 202 -21.00 -4.41 7.98
C GLY A 202 -21.91 -3.98 6.82
N LEU A 203 -21.98 -4.77 5.76
CA LEU A 203 -22.88 -4.55 4.63
C LEU A 203 -24.34 -4.54 5.10
N LYS A 204 -25.12 -3.71 4.41
CA LYS A 204 -26.56 -3.62 4.60
C LYS A 204 -27.24 -3.60 3.26
N ASP A 205 -28.39 -4.26 3.18
CA ASP A 205 -29.25 -4.18 2.01
C ASP A 205 -29.94 -2.81 1.89
N ALA A 206 -30.74 -2.63 0.83
CA ALA A 206 -31.46 -1.38 0.58
C ALA A 206 -32.47 -1.02 1.70
N SER A 207 -32.90 -1.98 2.52
CA SER A 207 -33.78 -1.77 3.68
C SER A 207 -33.02 -1.41 4.95
N GLY A 208 -31.69 -1.47 4.92
CA GLY A 208 -30.82 -1.25 6.08
C GLY A 208 -30.60 -2.49 6.94
N THR A 209 -31.07 -3.66 6.49
CA THR A 209 -30.89 -4.95 7.16
C THR A 209 -29.47 -5.45 6.91
N PRO A 210 -28.75 -5.96 7.94
CA PRO A 210 -27.43 -6.55 7.76
C PRO A 210 -27.47 -7.63 6.68
N GLN A 211 -26.60 -7.49 5.69
CA GLN A 211 -26.42 -8.51 4.65
C GLN A 211 -25.48 -9.58 5.19
N ASN A 212 -25.87 -10.85 5.08
CA ASN A 212 -24.96 -11.94 5.39
C ASN A 212 -23.87 -12.00 4.32
N VAL A 213 -22.60 -12.03 4.76
CA VAL A 213 -21.45 -12.23 3.89
C VAL A 213 -20.86 -13.58 4.27
N ASP A 214 -21.00 -14.54 3.38
CA ASP A 214 -20.53 -15.92 3.52
C ASP A 214 -19.64 -16.30 2.33
N ASN A 215 -19.30 -17.58 2.21
CA ASN A 215 -18.44 -18.08 1.15
C ASN A 215 -19.02 -17.80 -0.24
N ASP A 216 -20.34 -17.93 -0.41
CA ASP A 216 -21.04 -17.71 -1.68
C ASP A 216 -20.81 -16.27 -2.19
N TYR A 217 -20.68 -15.29 -1.29
CA TYR A 217 -20.34 -13.90 -1.65
C TYR A 217 -18.97 -13.81 -2.34
N PHE A 218 -17.96 -14.48 -1.79
CA PHE A 218 -16.61 -14.48 -2.36
C PHE A 218 -16.51 -15.34 -3.62
N GLU A 219 -17.22 -16.47 -3.67
CA GLU A 219 -17.31 -17.33 -4.85
C GLU A 219 -18.00 -16.62 -6.02
N ALA A 220 -19.05 -15.84 -5.75
CA ALA A 220 -19.71 -15.01 -6.74
C ALA A 220 -18.78 -13.94 -7.31
N ALA A 221 -17.95 -13.30 -6.46
CA ALA A 221 -16.98 -12.30 -6.89
C ALA A 221 -15.86 -12.92 -7.73
N PHE A 222 -15.31 -14.06 -7.31
CA PHE A 222 -14.29 -14.78 -8.06
C PHE A 222 -14.83 -15.26 -9.42
N SER A 223 -16.06 -15.76 -9.44
CA SER A 223 -16.77 -16.15 -10.68
C SER A 223 -16.99 -14.97 -11.61
N LEU A 224 -17.35 -13.80 -11.09
CA LEU A 224 -17.50 -12.57 -11.88
C LEU A 224 -16.18 -12.17 -12.55
N LEU A 225 -15.07 -12.20 -11.81
CA LEU A 225 -13.74 -11.97 -12.37
C LEU A 225 -13.43 -12.99 -13.47
N LYS A 226 -13.60 -14.28 -13.19
CA LYS A 226 -13.27 -15.38 -14.11
C LYS A 226 -14.07 -15.33 -15.42
N GLN A 227 -15.31 -14.85 -15.36
CA GLN A 227 -16.20 -14.74 -16.53
C GLN A 227 -16.01 -13.44 -17.32
N HIS A 228 -15.24 -12.48 -16.80
CA HIS A 228 -15.03 -11.20 -17.47
C HIS A 228 -14.24 -11.41 -18.78
N PRO A 229 -14.67 -10.87 -19.94
CA PRO A 229 -14.09 -11.18 -21.25
C PRO A 229 -12.64 -10.72 -21.41
N GLN A 230 -12.19 -9.76 -20.59
CA GLN A 230 -10.80 -9.30 -20.58
C GLN A 230 -9.92 -10.00 -19.53
N VAL A 231 -10.44 -10.98 -18.79
CA VAL A 231 -9.67 -11.74 -17.80
C VAL A 231 -9.18 -13.06 -18.40
N CYS A 232 -7.94 -13.42 -18.09
CA CYS A 232 -7.43 -14.78 -18.30
C CYS A 232 -7.97 -15.70 -17.18
N PRO A 233 -8.92 -16.61 -17.44
CA PRO A 233 -9.67 -17.33 -16.40
C PRO A 233 -8.82 -18.24 -15.52
N ASP A 234 -7.65 -18.68 -16.00
CA ASP A 234 -6.71 -19.54 -15.27
C ASP A 234 -5.56 -18.75 -14.62
N ARG A 235 -5.62 -17.41 -14.65
CA ARG A 235 -4.57 -16.50 -14.14
C ARG A 235 -5.18 -15.47 -13.20
N ILE A 236 -5.81 -15.96 -12.15
CA ILE A 236 -6.45 -15.13 -11.11
C ILE A 236 -5.73 -15.38 -9.79
N ALA A 237 -5.25 -14.33 -9.13
CA ALA A 237 -4.74 -14.38 -7.77
C ALA A 237 -5.75 -13.84 -6.77
N MET A 238 -5.52 -14.14 -5.49
CA MET A 238 -6.17 -13.44 -4.38
C MET A 238 -5.14 -12.70 -3.54
N MET A 239 -5.46 -11.50 -3.10
CA MET A 239 -4.61 -10.70 -2.23
C MET A 239 -5.40 -10.25 -1.00
N GLY A 240 -4.90 -10.58 0.20
CA GLY A 240 -5.54 -10.26 1.47
C GLY A 240 -4.65 -9.38 2.35
N LEU A 241 -5.25 -8.43 3.07
CA LEU A 241 -4.60 -7.71 4.18
C LEU A 241 -5.40 -7.85 5.47
N SER A 242 -4.71 -8.08 6.59
CA SER A 242 -5.34 -8.22 7.91
C SER A 242 -6.44 -9.30 7.85
N PHE A 243 -7.68 -8.99 8.23
CA PHE A 243 -8.83 -9.89 8.11
C PHE A 243 -9.05 -10.46 6.70
N GLY A 244 -8.68 -9.73 5.64
CA GLY A 244 -8.73 -10.26 4.27
C GLY A 244 -7.83 -11.48 4.04
N VAL A 245 -6.79 -11.69 4.86
CA VAL A 245 -5.96 -12.90 4.81
C VAL A 245 -6.73 -14.13 5.28
N SER A 246 -7.51 -14.03 6.36
CA SER A 246 -8.35 -15.13 6.85
C SER A 246 -9.32 -15.61 5.75
N VAL A 247 -9.96 -14.65 5.07
CA VAL A 247 -10.85 -14.93 3.94
C VAL A 247 -10.08 -15.54 2.78
N THR A 248 -8.94 -14.95 2.40
CA THR A 248 -8.13 -15.42 1.26
C THR A 248 -7.66 -16.86 1.46
N LEU A 249 -7.04 -17.16 2.60
CA LEU A 249 -6.58 -18.51 2.91
C LEU A 249 -7.77 -19.47 3.10
N GLY A 250 -8.89 -19.01 3.65
CA GLY A 250 -10.09 -19.83 3.83
C GLY A 250 -10.67 -20.27 2.50
N MET A 251 -10.81 -19.33 1.56
CA MET A 251 -11.32 -19.61 0.23
C MET A 251 -10.36 -20.51 -0.56
N ALA A 252 -9.05 -20.24 -0.51
CA ALA A 252 -8.06 -21.07 -1.19
C ALA A 252 -7.96 -22.51 -0.64
N ALA A 253 -8.35 -22.74 0.61
CA ALA A 253 -8.30 -24.05 1.24
C ALA A 253 -9.61 -24.85 1.10
N TYR A 254 -10.76 -24.19 1.20
CA TYR A 254 -12.05 -24.88 1.40
C TYR A 254 -13.09 -24.68 0.30
N SER A 255 -12.97 -23.64 -0.52
CA SER A 255 -13.92 -23.44 -1.62
C SER A 255 -13.65 -24.41 -2.77
N SER A 256 -14.71 -25.05 -3.27
CA SER A 256 -14.64 -25.86 -4.49
C SER A 256 -14.68 -25.02 -5.77
N GLU A 257 -15.09 -23.75 -5.67
CA GLU A 257 -15.31 -22.85 -6.80
C GLU A 257 -14.12 -21.89 -7.00
N ILE A 258 -13.44 -21.51 -5.91
CA ILE A 258 -12.28 -20.60 -5.93
C ILE A 258 -11.00 -21.41 -6.09
N ASN A 259 -10.32 -21.21 -7.23
CA ASN A 259 -9.05 -21.86 -7.53
C ASN A 259 -8.03 -20.82 -8.03
N PRO A 260 -7.41 -20.04 -7.13
CA PRO A 260 -6.46 -19.01 -7.50
C PRO A 260 -5.13 -19.64 -7.95
N LYS A 261 -4.47 -19.00 -8.91
CA LYS A 261 -3.15 -19.41 -9.39
C LYS A 261 -2.05 -19.14 -8.35
N CYS A 262 -2.23 -18.13 -7.50
CA CYS A 262 -1.42 -17.87 -6.31
C CYS A 262 -2.16 -16.94 -5.33
N VAL A 263 -1.67 -16.83 -4.10
CA VAL A 263 -2.21 -15.91 -3.09
C VAL A 263 -1.13 -15.06 -2.42
N VAL A 264 -1.46 -13.81 -2.10
CA VAL A 264 -0.60 -12.88 -1.36
C VAL A 264 -1.31 -12.47 -0.07
N CYS A 265 -0.64 -12.62 1.07
CA CYS A 265 -1.23 -12.39 2.38
C CYS A 265 -0.36 -11.44 3.20
N VAL A 266 -0.93 -10.29 3.58
CA VAL A 266 -0.22 -9.21 4.29
C VAL A 266 -0.77 -9.05 5.70
N SER A 267 0.11 -9.20 6.70
CA SER A 267 -0.19 -8.95 8.13
C SER A 267 -1.46 -9.66 8.61
N GLY A 268 -1.62 -10.94 8.26
CA GLY A 268 -2.80 -11.73 8.57
C GLY A 268 -2.51 -12.90 9.50
N ILE A 269 -3.58 -13.55 9.94
CA ILE A 269 -3.54 -14.74 10.79
C ILE A 269 -4.45 -15.82 10.21
N THR A 270 -4.20 -17.08 10.55
CA THR A 270 -5.13 -18.19 10.30
C THR A 270 -6.15 -18.25 11.43
N VAL A 271 -7.10 -17.31 11.47
CA VAL A 271 -8.23 -17.39 12.40
C VAL A 271 -9.53 -17.46 11.60
N CYS A 272 -10.25 -18.56 11.80
CA CYS A 272 -11.69 -18.63 11.63
C CYS A 272 -12.30 -18.56 13.03
N GLU A 273 -13.34 -17.74 13.22
CA GLU A 273 -14.00 -17.58 14.51
C GLU A 273 -14.32 -18.96 15.11
N THR A 274 -13.71 -19.24 16.26
CA THR A 274 -13.89 -20.42 17.14
C THR A 274 -13.06 -21.69 16.90
N GLN A 275 -12.31 -21.87 15.80
CA GLN A 275 -11.38 -23.00 15.65
C GLN A 275 -10.10 -22.61 14.88
N VAL A 276 -8.95 -22.88 15.51
CA VAL A 276 -7.66 -22.98 14.78
C VAL A 276 -7.79 -24.21 13.87
N CYS A 277 -8.03 -23.99 12.57
CA CYS A 277 -8.02 -25.07 11.60
C CYS A 277 -6.56 -25.46 11.32
N PHE A 278 -6.06 -26.41 12.11
CA PHE A 278 -4.71 -26.99 11.95
C PHE A 278 -4.45 -27.57 10.54
N ASP A 279 -5.51 -27.86 9.78
CA ASP A 279 -5.40 -28.48 8.46
C ASP A 279 -5.47 -27.47 7.29
N GLN A 280 -5.85 -26.21 7.56
CA GLN A 280 -6.20 -25.24 6.50
C GLN A 280 -5.06 -25.05 5.49
N MET A 281 -3.83 -24.90 5.97
CA MET A 281 -2.68 -24.64 5.10
C MET A 281 -2.27 -25.86 4.28
N GLY A 282 -2.53 -27.08 4.76
CA GLY A 282 -2.22 -28.32 4.05
C GLY A 282 -3.11 -28.57 2.84
N LEU A 283 -4.30 -27.97 2.82
CA LEU A 283 -5.24 -28.08 1.71
C LEU A 283 -4.89 -27.16 0.53
N ILE A 284 -4.16 -26.08 0.77
CA ILE A 284 -3.83 -25.09 -0.27
C ILE A 284 -2.83 -25.70 -1.26
N GLN A 285 -3.18 -25.65 -2.55
CA GLN A 285 -2.40 -26.24 -3.66
C GLN A 285 -1.72 -25.19 -4.55
N CYS A 286 -1.84 -23.90 -4.24
CA CYS A 286 -1.22 -22.81 -5.01
C CYS A 286 -0.08 -22.13 -4.22
N PRO A 287 0.86 -21.45 -4.91
CA PRO A 287 1.89 -20.64 -4.27
C PRO A 287 1.33 -19.55 -3.36
N ILE A 288 1.96 -19.37 -2.21
CA ILE A 288 1.58 -18.43 -1.14
C ILE A 288 2.76 -17.49 -0.87
N LEU A 289 2.51 -16.18 -0.95
CA LEU A 289 3.43 -15.16 -0.42
C LEU A 289 2.87 -14.60 0.89
N LEU A 290 3.51 -14.91 2.02
CA LEU A 290 3.21 -14.31 3.31
C LEU A 290 4.14 -13.11 3.58
N ILE A 291 3.55 -11.98 3.95
CA ILE A 291 4.25 -10.73 4.26
C ILE A 291 3.89 -10.36 5.69
N VAL A 292 4.87 -10.33 6.58
CA VAL A 292 4.65 -10.08 8.01
C VAL A 292 5.57 -9.00 8.58
N GLY A 293 5.01 -8.14 9.43
CA GLY A 293 5.76 -7.23 10.27
C GLY A 293 6.00 -7.85 11.64
N GLU A 294 7.24 -7.85 12.12
CA GLU A 294 7.60 -8.47 13.42
C GLU A 294 7.23 -7.61 14.64
N ASP A 295 6.90 -6.33 14.43
CA ASP A 295 6.32 -5.44 15.47
C ASP A 295 4.84 -5.17 15.16
N ASP A 296 4.11 -6.16 14.64
CA ASP A 296 2.65 -6.10 14.53
C ASP A 296 2.04 -6.09 15.93
N GLN A 297 1.38 -4.98 16.28
CA GLN A 297 0.72 -4.80 17.59
C GLN A 297 -0.80 -4.93 17.52
N ASN A 298 -1.32 -5.25 16.33
CA ASN A 298 -2.74 -5.50 16.15
C ASN A 298 -3.02 -7.00 16.26
N TRP A 299 -2.31 -7.83 15.50
CA TRP A 299 -2.46 -9.30 15.47
C TRP A 299 -1.11 -10.00 15.63
N ALA A 300 -1.13 -11.25 16.08
CA ALA A 300 0.05 -12.12 16.18
C ALA A 300 0.48 -12.68 14.80
N ALA A 301 0.72 -11.79 13.84
CA ALA A 301 0.98 -12.15 12.44
C ALA A 301 2.31 -12.92 12.27
N ALA A 302 3.34 -12.56 13.02
CA ALA A 302 4.63 -13.23 12.99
C ALA A 302 4.54 -14.67 13.53
N GLU A 303 3.87 -14.84 14.68
CA GLU A 303 3.62 -16.15 15.27
C GLU A 303 2.72 -17.00 14.36
N SER A 304 1.69 -16.40 13.77
CA SER A 304 0.80 -17.08 12.83
C SER A 304 1.55 -17.54 11.57
N ALA A 305 2.52 -16.77 11.07
CA ALA A 305 3.36 -17.20 9.95
C ALA A 305 4.25 -18.40 10.29
N GLU A 306 4.77 -18.47 11.51
CA GLU A 306 5.52 -19.63 11.98
C GLU A 306 4.63 -20.88 12.10
N ASP A 307 3.40 -20.71 12.60
CA ASP A 307 2.43 -21.82 12.67
C ASP A 307 2.00 -22.26 11.26
N MET A 308 1.72 -21.33 10.35
CA MET A 308 1.43 -21.60 8.93
C MET A 308 2.56 -22.40 8.27
N LYS A 309 3.81 -21.99 8.50
CA LYS A 309 4.98 -22.69 7.97
C LYS A 309 5.06 -24.13 8.47
N LYS A 310 4.86 -24.37 9.77
CA LYS A 310 4.84 -25.74 10.35
C LYS A 310 3.71 -26.59 9.77
N MET A 311 2.51 -26.03 9.61
CA MET A 311 1.37 -26.74 9.02
C MET A 311 1.68 -27.16 7.58
N MET A 312 2.30 -26.29 6.78
CA MET A 312 2.68 -26.61 5.39
C MET A 312 3.84 -27.63 5.30
N GLU A 313 4.80 -27.56 6.23
CA GLU A 313 5.86 -28.58 6.33
C GLU A 313 5.28 -29.97 6.65
N GLN A 314 4.34 -30.05 7.60
CA GLN A 314 3.68 -31.29 7.98
C GLN A 314 2.83 -31.87 6.83
N ALA A 315 2.20 -31.02 6.02
CA ALA A 315 1.43 -31.43 4.86
C ALA A 315 2.29 -31.76 3.62
N GLY A 316 3.59 -31.46 3.65
CA GLY A 316 4.50 -31.69 2.52
C GLY A 316 4.40 -30.66 1.39
N ASN A 317 3.71 -29.54 1.60
CA ASN A 317 3.51 -28.48 0.61
C ASN A 317 4.33 -27.21 0.90
N SER A 318 5.35 -27.28 1.75
CA SER A 318 6.24 -26.15 2.10
C SER A 318 6.91 -25.47 0.90
N HIS A 319 7.08 -26.18 -0.22
CA HIS A 319 7.61 -25.63 -1.47
C HIS A 319 6.71 -24.56 -2.12
N LEU A 320 5.44 -24.46 -1.70
CA LEU A 320 4.50 -23.43 -2.14
C LEU A 320 4.64 -22.13 -1.33
N LEU A 321 5.33 -22.17 -0.19
CA LEU A 321 5.35 -21.05 0.77
C LEU A 321 6.59 -20.19 0.61
N THR A 322 6.37 -18.89 0.39
CA THR A 322 7.39 -17.85 0.54
C THR A 322 7.00 -16.91 1.68
N VAL A 323 7.91 -16.69 2.64
CA VAL A 323 7.68 -15.78 3.78
C VAL A 323 8.65 -14.61 3.71
N LEU A 324 8.11 -13.39 3.76
CA LEU A 324 8.84 -12.15 3.93
C LEU A 324 8.56 -11.60 5.32
N SER A 325 9.57 -11.65 6.19
CA SER A 325 9.50 -11.10 7.54
C SER A 325 10.29 -9.80 7.64
N TYR A 326 9.65 -8.77 8.19
CA TYR A 326 10.23 -7.44 8.31
C TYR A 326 10.36 -7.03 9.78
N PRO A 327 11.60 -7.01 10.33
CA PRO A 327 11.86 -6.50 11.67
C PRO A 327 11.36 -5.07 11.85
N HIS A 328 10.82 -4.76 13.03
CA HIS A 328 10.34 -3.43 13.40
C HIS A 328 9.28 -2.85 12.43
N THR A 329 8.58 -3.70 11.69
CA THR A 329 7.46 -3.32 10.82
C THR A 329 6.16 -3.70 11.51
N GLY A 330 5.13 -2.88 11.31
CA GLY A 330 3.84 -3.02 11.98
C GLY A 330 2.78 -3.65 11.07
N HIS A 331 1.54 -3.66 11.54
CA HIS A 331 0.40 -4.28 10.88
C HIS A 331 0.08 -3.68 9.50
N LEU A 332 0.10 -2.35 9.38
CA LEU A 332 -0.40 -1.65 8.19
C LEU A 332 0.69 -1.50 7.11
N ILE A 333 1.05 -2.60 6.47
CA ILE A 333 1.95 -2.59 5.31
C ILE A 333 1.15 -2.17 4.07
N GLU A 334 1.09 -0.86 3.87
CA GLU A 334 0.42 -0.18 2.74
C GLU A 334 1.30 -0.18 1.47
N PRO A 335 0.76 0.24 0.31
CA PRO A 335 1.61 0.59 -0.83
C PRO A 335 2.71 1.61 -0.47
N PRO A 336 3.83 1.64 -1.22
CA PRO A 336 5.01 2.40 -0.86
C PRO A 336 4.75 3.88 -0.57
N TYR A 337 5.57 4.42 0.33
CA TYR A 337 5.61 5.83 0.73
C TYR A 337 4.36 6.36 1.43
N CYS A 338 3.42 5.48 1.79
CA CYS A 338 2.33 5.84 2.69
C CYS A 338 2.88 6.27 4.06
N PRO A 339 2.43 7.40 4.62
CA PRO A 339 2.93 7.88 5.92
C PRO A 339 2.75 6.83 7.03
N HIS A 340 3.82 6.55 7.78
CA HIS A 340 3.77 5.59 8.88
C HIS A 340 2.83 6.08 9.99
N VAL A 341 1.97 5.19 10.49
CA VAL A 341 1.12 5.44 11.64
C VAL A 341 1.23 4.29 12.64
N ARG A 342 1.73 4.58 13.84
CA ARG A 342 1.87 3.58 14.90
C ARG A 342 0.55 3.26 15.61
N SER A 343 -0.36 4.23 15.66
CA SER A 343 -1.70 4.04 16.23
C SER A 343 -2.71 5.01 15.62
N SER A 344 -3.95 4.56 15.45
CA SER A 344 -5.03 5.41 14.94
C SER A 344 -6.37 5.06 15.58
N ASN A 345 -7.33 5.95 15.41
CA ASN A 345 -8.72 5.63 15.72
C ASN A 345 -9.24 4.59 14.72
N PHE A 346 -9.97 3.61 15.23
CA PHE A 346 -10.58 2.54 14.46
C PHE A 346 -12.03 2.37 14.91
N LYS A 347 -12.95 2.26 13.95
CA LYS A 347 -14.37 2.10 14.23
C LYS A 347 -14.72 0.62 14.19
N LEU A 348 -15.07 0.07 15.34
CA LEU A 348 -15.66 -1.27 15.43
C LEU A 348 -17.11 -1.16 14.96
N ILE A 349 -17.39 -1.64 13.75
CA ILE A 349 -18.69 -1.44 13.08
C ILE A 349 -19.83 -2.07 13.90
N GLU A 350 -19.65 -3.30 14.37
CA GLU A 350 -20.65 -4.03 15.14
C GLU A 350 -20.89 -3.39 16.51
N ALA A 351 -19.82 -3.08 17.24
CA ALA A 351 -19.88 -2.45 18.55
C ALA A 351 -20.23 -0.95 18.51
N LYS A 352 -20.35 -0.35 17.32
CA LYS A 352 -20.57 1.09 17.07
C LYS A 352 -19.66 2.01 17.90
N THR A 353 -18.46 1.53 18.22
CA THR A 353 -17.52 2.19 19.14
C THR A 353 -16.23 2.53 18.41
N THR A 354 -15.61 3.66 18.78
CA THR A 354 -14.27 4.01 18.30
C THR A 354 -13.24 3.63 19.35
N VAL A 355 -12.26 2.85 18.95
CA VAL A 355 -11.12 2.44 19.79
C VAL A 355 -9.83 2.99 19.20
N VAL A 356 -8.79 3.10 20.01
CA VAL A 356 -7.43 3.34 19.52
C VAL A 356 -6.78 1.98 19.31
N VAL A 357 -6.37 1.71 18.08
CA VAL A 357 -5.64 0.49 17.74
C VAL A 357 -4.15 0.80 17.65
N LEU A 358 -3.33 -0.11 18.17
CA LEU A 358 -1.89 -0.10 17.99
C LEU A 358 -1.57 -0.93 16.74
N TRP A 359 -0.94 -0.31 15.76
CA TRP A 359 -0.48 -0.99 14.55
C TRP A 359 0.98 -1.41 14.66
N GLY A 360 1.75 -0.73 15.51
CA GLY A 360 3.17 -1.00 15.71
C GLY A 360 4.05 -0.48 14.58
N GLY A 361 5.28 -0.99 14.53
CA GLY A 361 6.33 -0.58 13.61
C GLY A 361 7.07 0.70 14.01
N GLN A 362 8.32 0.81 13.55
CA GLN A 362 9.13 2.02 13.57
C GLN A 362 9.16 2.62 12.17
N MET A 363 9.09 3.95 12.07
CA MET A 363 8.85 4.68 10.82
C MET A 363 9.80 4.28 9.66
N VAL A 364 11.12 4.30 9.89
CA VAL A 364 12.11 3.98 8.86
C VAL A 364 12.03 2.52 8.38
N PRO A 365 12.18 1.48 9.25
CA PRO A 365 12.09 0.09 8.80
C PRO A 365 10.71 -0.23 8.21
N HIS A 366 9.63 0.33 8.75
CA HIS A 366 8.30 0.15 8.20
C HIS A 366 8.18 0.72 6.77
N SER A 367 8.71 1.92 6.51
CA SER A 367 8.70 2.51 5.16
C SER A 367 9.50 1.68 4.15
N LYS A 368 10.63 1.09 4.58
CA LYS A 368 11.45 0.20 3.76
C LYS A 368 10.74 -1.14 3.49
N ALA A 369 10.01 -1.65 4.47
CA ALA A 369 9.19 -2.84 4.31
C ALA A 369 8.03 -2.64 3.33
N GLN A 370 7.35 -1.47 3.35
CA GLN A 370 6.32 -1.14 2.36
C GLN A 370 6.90 -1.14 0.93
N GLU A 371 8.07 -0.53 0.72
CA GLU A 371 8.75 -0.52 -0.58
C GLU A 371 9.14 -1.94 -1.05
N ASP A 372 9.89 -2.67 -0.22
CA ASP A 372 10.43 -3.99 -0.59
C ASP A 372 9.31 -5.04 -0.76
N SER A 373 8.32 -5.05 0.13
CA SER A 373 7.20 -5.99 0.04
C SER A 373 6.30 -5.73 -1.16
N TRP A 374 6.12 -4.48 -1.58
CA TRP A 374 5.37 -4.14 -2.78
C TRP A 374 6.08 -4.61 -4.04
N GLN A 375 7.39 -4.34 -4.16
CA GLN A 375 8.20 -4.82 -5.28
C GLN A 375 8.17 -6.34 -5.38
N LYS A 376 8.31 -7.04 -4.26
CA LYS A 376 8.24 -8.51 -4.20
C LYS A 376 6.84 -9.04 -4.48
N THR A 377 5.79 -8.31 -4.10
CA THR A 377 4.40 -8.65 -4.45
C THR A 377 4.19 -8.58 -5.96
N LEU A 378 4.61 -7.49 -6.61
CA LEU A 378 4.50 -7.35 -8.06
C LEU A 378 5.28 -8.44 -8.80
N ALA A 379 6.51 -8.73 -8.36
CA ALA A 379 7.34 -9.79 -8.94
C ALA A 379 6.72 -11.19 -8.76
N PHE A 380 6.13 -11.47 -7.59
CA PHE A 380 5.44 -12.73 -7.31
C PHE A 380 4.19 -12.90 -8.17
N LEU A 381 3.37 -11.84 -8.30
CA LEU A 381 2.21 -11.85 -9.19
C LEU A 381 2.63 -12.04 -10.65
N GLU A 382 3.69 -11.36 -11.10
CA GLU A 382 4.22 -11.50 -12.45
C GLU A 382 4.68 -12.93 -12.73
N GLN A 383 5.45 -13.51 -11.81
CA GLN A 383 5.95 -14.89 -11.89
C GLN A 383 4.82 -15.94 -11.98
N HIS A 384 3.70 -15.72 -11.29
CA HIS A 384 2.64 -16.73 -11.24
C HIS A 384 1.52 -16.49 -12.25
N LEU A 385 1.34 -15.25 -12.72
CA LEU A 385 0.22 -14.88 -13.58
C LEU A 385 0.64 -14.57 -15.02
N TYR A 386 1.86 -14.08 -15.25
CA TYR A 386 2.33 -13.72 -16.59
C TYR A 386 3.27 -14.76 -17.22
N THR A 387 4.17 -15.37 -16.44
CA THR A 387 5.06 -16.39 -16.98
C THR A 387 4.33 -17.72 -17.21
N HIS A 388 4.46 -18.27 -18.41
CA HIS A 388 3.95 -19.58 -18.75
C HIS A 388 4.75 -20.66 -18.03
N ASP A 389 4.08 -21.69 -17.51
CA ASP A 389 4.71 -22.97 -17.18
C ASP A 389 5.40 -23.47 -18.47
N THR A 390 6.72 -23.30 -18.59
CA THR A 390 7.50 -23.97 -19.64
C THR A 390 7.33 -25.46 -19.39
N VAL A 391 6.38 -26.08 -20.10
CA VAL A 391 6.29 -27.53 -20.21
C VAL A 391 7.65 -27.97 -20.73
N ALA A 392 8.44 -28.58 -19.86
CA ALA A 392 9.64 -29.29 -20.27
C ALA A 392 9.19 -30.31 -21.33
N SER A 393 9.51 -30.02 -22.59
CA SER A 393 9.36 -30.96 -23.68
C SER A 393 10.22 -32.17 -23.32
N LYS A 394 9.59 -33.23 -22.81
CA LYS A 394 10.20 -34.55 -22.82
C LYS A 394 10.42 -34.90 -24.28
N SER A 395 11.66 -34.78 -24.72
CA SER A 395 12.13 -35.35 -25.97
C SER A 395 11.92 -36.87 -25.89
N ASN A 396 11.03 -37.38 -26.75
CA ASN A 396 10.94 -38.80 -27.08
C ASN A 396 12.21 -39.30 -27.77
#